data_AF-A0A7S1PS14-F1
#
_entry.id   AF-A0A7S1PS14-F1
#
_cell.length_a   1.000
_cell.length_b   1.000
_cell.length_c   1.000
_cell.angle_alpha   90.00
_cell.angle_beta   90.00
_cell.angle_gamma   90.00
#
_symmetry.space_group_name_H-M   'P 1'
#
loop_
_entity.id
_entity.type
_entity.pdbx_description
1 polymer ?
#
loop_
_entity_poly.entity_id
_entity_poly.type
_entity_poly.pdbx_seq_one_letter_code
_entity_poly.pdbx_strand_id
1 'polypeptide(L)'
;LAAASPPPAKARELRGSRARSRGMAKADVLAGPRSSFFSEGHNDRIPAALRRRASHAGSWYAGEGRKLQENIRELLGQEYAEGATPSSDLKATIVPHAGLSYSGGVAAAAYSRLDTRTVRRIVMLGPSHHAPVDGCGIPGPRVAAYQTPLGDLPLDLGAL
;
A
#
# COMPACT_ATOMS: atom_id res chain seq x y z
N LEU A 1 -12.82 49.67 -48.77
CA LEU A 1 -12.10 48.42 -49.11
C LEU A 1 -12.65 47.29 -48.26
N ALA A 2 -12.92 46.16 -48.90
CA ALA A 2 -13.67 45.03 -48.37
C ALA A 2 -12.93 44.22 -47.29
N ALA A 3 -13.68 43.67 -46.33
CA ALA A 3 -13.37 42.39 -45.70
C ALA A 3 -14.69 41.72 -45.31
N ALA A 4 -15.04 40.66 -46.04
CA ALA A 4 -16.23 39.84 -45.83
C ALA A 4 -16.04 38.92 -44.61
N SER A 5 -17.09 38.78 -43.80
CA SER A 5 -17.15 37.82 -42.69
C SER A 5 -17.12 36.37 -43.18
N PRO A 6 -16.44 35.45 -42.46
CA PRO A 6 -16.45 34.03 -42.80
C PRO A 6 -17.79 33.36 -42.45
N PRO A 7 -18.20 32.30 -43.19
CA PRO A 7 -19.44 31.57 -42.92
C PRO A 7 -19.33 30.63 -41.70
N PRO A 8 -20.46 30.27 -41.05
CA PRO A 8 -20.44 29.41 -39.86
C PRO A 8 -20.10 27.95 -40.20
N ALA A 9 -19.32 27.32 -39.33
CA ALA A 9 -18.95 25.91 -39.43
C ALA A 9 -20.16 24.99 -39.19
N LYS A 10 -20.30 23.97 -40.04
CA LYS A 10 -21.34 22.93 -39.92
C LYS A 10 -21.11 22.07 -38.67
N ALA A 11 -22.15 21.95 -37.85
CA ALA A 11 -22.18 21.02 -36.72
C ALA A 11 -22.03 19.57 -37.22
N ARG A 12 -21.01 18.88 -36.71
CA ARG A 12 -20.75 17.47 -37.01
C ARG A 12 -21.49 16.63 -35.97
N GLU A 13 -22.50 15.91 -36.44
CA GLU A 13 -23.30 14.97 -35.65
C GLU A 13 -22.41 13.82 -35.12
N LEU A 14 -22.19 13.79 -33.80
CA LEU A 14 -21.47 12.71 -33.12
C LEU A 14 -22.42 11.54 -32.92
N ARG A 15 -22.29 10.52 -33.77
CA ARG A 15 -22.91 9.21 -33.60
C ARG A 15 -22.47 8.60 -32.26
N GLY A 16 -23.41 8.49 -31.33
CA GLY A 16 -23.21 7.82 -30.05
C GLY A 16 -22.89 6.34 -30.25
N SER A 17 -21.70 5.91 -29.84
CA SER A 17 -21.40 4.49 -29.67
C SER A 17 -21.79 4.10 -28.24
N ARG A 18 -22.87 3.30 -28.12
CA ARG A 18 -23.22 2.64 -26.87
C ARG A 18 -22.13 1.59 -26.57
N ALA A 19 -21.23 1.91 -25.64
CA ALA A 19 -20.34 0.92 -25.05
C ALA A 19 -21.19 -0.04 -24.21
N ARG A 20 -21.18 -1.33 -24.60
CA ARG A 20 -21.84 -2.40 -23.84
C ARG A 20 -21.04 -2.59 -22.55
N SER A 21 -21.69 -2.37 -21.41
CA SER A 21 -21.17 -2.75 -20.10
C SER A 21 -21.08 -4.27 -20.03
N ARG A 22 -19.87 -4.81 -20.22
CA ARG A 22 -19.56 -6.16 -19.77
C ARG A 22 -19.39 -6.07 -18.25
N GLY A 23 -20.32 -6.66 -17.51
CA GLY A 23 -20.20 -6.84 -16.07
C GLY A 23 -18.92 -7.62 -15.78
N MET A 24 -17.92 -6.93 -15.22
CA MET A 24 -16.77 -7.58 -14.63
C MET A 24 -17.12 -7.90 -13.18
N ALA A 25 -16.96 -9.18 -12.83
CA ALA A 25 -17.10 -9.66 -11.47
C ALA A 25 -16.24 -8.80 -10.53
N LYS A 26 -16.82 -8.38 -9.40
CA LYS A 26 -16.08 -7.74 -8.31
C LYS A 26 -15.05 -8.74 -7.81
N ALA A 27 -13.81 -8.61 -8.25
CA ALA A 27 -12.71 -9.31 -7.62
C ALA A 27 -12.52 -8.70 -6.24
N ASP A 28 -12.54 -9.53 -5.19
CA ASP A 28 -12.05 -9.13 -3.88
C ASP A 28 -10.54 -8.89 -4.00
N VAL A 29 -10.13 -7.65 -4.27
CA VAL A 29 -8.72 -7.29 -4.57
C VAL A 29 -7.80 -7.44 -3.35
N LEU A 30 -8.34 -7.67 -2.15
CA LEU A 30 -7.54 -8.11 -1.00
C LEU A 30 -7.36 -9.63 -0.92
N ALA A 31 -8.00 -10.39 -1.80
CA ALA A 31 -7.78 -11.81 -2.02
C ALA A 31 -6.90 -12.04 -3.27
N GLY A 32 -5.86 -11.22 -3.47
CA GLY A 32 -4.72 -11.62 -4.31
C GLY A 32 -4.22 -13.01 -3.86
N PRO A 33 -3.53 -13.78 -4.73
CA PRO A 33 -3.12 -15.15 -4.40
C PRO A 33 -2.45 -15.13 -3.04
N ARG A 34 -3.10 -15.75 -2.04
CA ARG A 34 -2.58 -15.82 -0.68
C ARG A 34 -1.24 -16.49 -0.83
N SER A 35 -0.15 -15.71 -0.74
CA SER A 35 1.13 -16.33 -0.52
C SER A 35 0.93 -17.17 0.74
N SER A 36 1.44 -18.40 0.74
CA SER A 36 1.33 -19.32 1.87
C SER A 36 1.83 -18.73 3.20
N PHE A 37 2.45 -17.55 3.16
CA PHE A 37 2.84 -16.70 4.28
C PHE A 37 1.67 -16.00 5.00
N PHE A 38 0.61 -15.56 4.30
CA PHE A 38 -0.53 -14.83 4.88
C PHE A 38 -1.81 -15.67 4.99
N SER A 39 -1.66 -16.97 5.29
CA SER A 39 -2.81 -17.80 5.69
C SER A 39 -3.29 -17.39 7.08
N GLU A 40 -4.60 -17.22 7.25
CA GLU A 40 -5.24 -17.25 8.57
C GLU A 40 -4.72 -18.50 9.31
N GLY A 41 -4.08 -18.29 10.46
CA GLY A 41 -3.46 -19.36 11.27
C GLY A 41 -1.94 -19.27 11.48
N HIS A 42 -1.19 -18.41 10.78
CA HIS A 42 0.25 -18.22 11.09
C HIS A 42 0.53 -17.27 12.26
N ASN A 43 -0.43 -16.40 12.60
CA ASN A 43 -0.27 -15.36 13.61
C ASN A 43 -0.23 -15.92 15.06
N ASP A 44 -0.79 -17.11 15.29
CA ASP A 44 -0.85 -17.71 16.62
C ASP A 44 0.41 -18.51 17.00
N ARG A 45 1.35 -18.67 16.05
CA ARG A 45 2.54 -19.52 16.26
C ARG A 45 3.72 -18.80 16.90
N ILE A 46 3.78 -17.47 16.84
CA ILE A 46 4.89 -16.70 17.40
C ILE A 46 4.52 -16.26 18.81
N PRO A 47 5.21 -16.65 19.89
CA PRO A 47 4.89 -16.19 21.24
C PRO A 47 4.87 -14.65 21.35
N ALA A 48 3.91 -14.08 22.08
CA ALA A 48 3.78 -12.63 22.24
C ALA A 48 5.06 -11.95 22.77
N ALA A 49 5.84 -12.65 23.61
CA ALA A 49 7.12 -12.19 24.13
C ALA A 49 8.20 -12.00 23.05
N LEU A 50 8.05 -12.63 21.87
CA LEU A 50 8.97 -12.49 20.74
C LEU A 50 8.48 -11.45 19.72
N ARG A 51 7.35 -10.78 19.97
CA ARG A 51 6.76 -9.78 19.08
C ARG A 51 7.12 -8.37 19.54
N ARG A 52 7.65 -7.56 18.64
CA ARG A 52 7.77 -6.11 18.87
C ARG A 52 6.38 -5.49 18.76
N ARG A 53 5.89 -4.88 19.85
CA ARG A 53 4.56 -4.26 19.88
C ARG A 53 4.42 -3.09 18.90
N ALA A 54 3.21 -2.89 18.40
CA ALA A 54 2.81 -1.73 17.61
C ALA A 54 2.65 -0.47 18.48
N SER A 55 3.75 0.07 19.00
CA SER A 55 3.74 1.11 20.04
C SER A 55 3.08 2.45 19.64
N HIS A 56 2.83 2.67 18.36
CA HIS A 56 2.21 3.89 17.83
C HIS A 56 0.78 3.66 17.30
N ALA A 57 0.26 2.45 17.44
CA ALA A 57 -1.12 2.11 17.14
C ALA A 57 -2.07 2.85 18.09
N GLY A 58 -3.13 3.46 17.55
CA GLY A 58 -4.09 4.26 18.30
C GLY A 58 -3.73 5.74 18.42
N SER A 59 -2.54 6.16 17.99
CA SER A 59 -2.13 7.56 17.95
C SER A 59 -1.70 8.03 16.56
N TRP A 60 -0.72 7.36 15.94
CA TRP A 60 -0.21 7.74 14.61
C TRP A 60 -1.06 7.16 13.47
N TYR A 61 -1.75 6.06 13.75
CA TYR A 61 -2.66 5.35 12.87
C TYR A 61 -3.69 4.60 13.72
N ALA A 62 -4.79 4.15 13.11
CA ALA A 62 -5.84 3.44 13.83
C ALA A 62 -5.30 2.15 14.48
N GLY A 63 -5.61 1.95 15.77
CA GLY A 63 -5.21 0.73 16.50
C GLY A 63 -6.10 -0.48 16.26
N GLU A 64 -7.33 -0.26 15.77
CA GLU A 64 -8.26 -1.31 15.35
C GLU A 64 -7.97 -1.72 13.90
N GLY A 65 -7.79 -3.02 13.65
CA GLY A 65 -7.44 -3.54 12.33
C GLY A 65 -8.41 -3.16 11.23
N ARG A 66 -9.72 -3.33 11.46
CA ARG A 66 -10.76 -2.99 10.47
C ARG A 66 -10.72 -1.51 10.08
N LYS A 67 -10.63 -0.61 11.07
CA LYS A 67 -10.53 0.83 10.84
C LYS A 67 -9.25 1.20 10.09
N LEU A 68 -8.11 0.60 10.46
CA LEU A 68 -6.85 0.83 9.75
C LEU A 68 -6.95 0.38 8.29
N GLN A 69 -7.57 -0.77 8.04
CA GLN A 69 -7.78 -1.29 6.70
C GLN A 69 -8.67 -0.35 5.86
N GLU A 70 -9.73 0.20 6.43
CA GLU A 70 -10.58 1.21 5.79
C GLU A 70 -9.77 2.46 5.44
N ASN A 71 -9.01 3.02 6.39
CA ASN A 71 -8.16 4.18 6.13
C ASN A 71 -7.14 3.93 5.01
N ILE A 72 -6.50 2.76 4.98
CA ILE A 72 -5.54 2.42 3.93
C ILE A 72 -6.23 2.29 2.56
N ARG A 73 -7.42 1.66 2.49
CA ARG A 73 -8.18 1.55 1.24
C ARG A 73 -8.60 2.92 0.70
N GLU A 74 -9.04 3.82 1.57
CA GLU A 74 -9.39 5.20 1.21
C GLU A 74 -8.18 5.93 0.60
N LEU A 75 -7.01 5.80 1.23
CA LEU A 75 -5.78 6.46 0.77
C LEU A 75 -5.24 5.89 -0.55
N LEU A 76 -5.36 4.57 -0.76
CA LEU A 76 -4.97 3.93 -2.03
C LEU A 76 -5.89 4.33 -3.19
N GLY A 77 -7.13 4.74 -2.89
CA GLY A 77 -8.06 5.29 -3.87
C GLY A 77 -8.60 4.26 -4.87
N GLN A 78 -9.44 4.74 -5.79
CA GLN A 78 -10.09 3.91 -6.82
C GLN A 78 -9.09 3.39 -7.85
N GLU A 79 -8.06 4.15 -8.21
CA GLU A 79 -7.06 3.72 -9.21
C GLU A 79 -6.33 2.43 -8.79
N TYR A 80 -6.02 2.29 -7.50
CA TYR A 80 -5.48 1.03 -6.97
C TYR A 80 -6.50 -0.11 -7.04
N ALA A 81 -7.76 0.17 -6.70
CA ALA A 81 -8.84 -0.82 -6.75
C ALA A 81 -9.18 -1.29 -8.17
N GLU A 82 -9.00 -0.42 -9.16
CA GLU A 82 -9.21 -0.68 -10.59
C GLU A 82 -8.02 -1.37 -11.27
N GLY A 83 -6.96 -1.66 -10.52
CA GLY A 83 -5.80 -2.42 -11.00
C GLY A 83 -4.73 -1.54 -11.64
N ALA A 84 -4.39 -0.42 -11.00
CA ALA A 84 -3.17 0.32 -11.29
C ALA A 84 -2.02 -0.66 -11.56
N THR A 85 -1.44 -0.58 -12.77
CA THR A 85 -0.42 -1.54 -13.19
C THR A 85 0.81 -1.37 -12.31
N PRO A 86 1.15 -2.36 -11.46
CA PRO A 86 2.36 -2.30 -10.66
C PRO A 86 3.59 -2.23 -11.56
N SER A 87 4.63 -1.55 -11.11
CA SER A 87 5.90 -1.53 -11.82
C SER A 87 6.66 -2.83 -11.49
N SER A 88 6.87 -3.67 -12.50
CA SER A 88 7.58 -4.94 -12.35
C SER A 88 9.07 -4.77 -12.00
N ASP A 89 9.60 -3.58 -12.26
CA ASP A 89 10.99 -3.18 -12.02
C ASP A 89 11.19 -2.38 -10.72
N LEU A 90 10.14 -2.07 -9.96
CA LEU A 90 10.25 -1.35 -8.70
C LEU A 90 11.08 -2.15 -7.68
N LYS A 91 12.27 -1.64 -7.35
CA LYS A 91 13.18 -2.26 -6.35
C LYS A 91 13.21 -1.53 -5.01
N ALA A 92 12.93 -0.23 -5.02
CA ALA A 92 12.95 0.60 -3.82
C ALA A 92 11.96 1.74 -3.96
N THR A 93 11.43 2.20 -2.82
CA THR A 93 10.62 3.42 -2.73
C THR A 93 10.99 4.17 -1.46
N ILE A 94 10.81 5.49 -1.49
CA ILE A 94 11.01 6.36 -0.33
C ILE A 94 9.65 6.92 0.05
N VAL A 95 9.27 6.76 1.32
CA VAL A 95 7.99 7.23 1.83
C VAL A 95 8.19 8.04 3.11
N PRO A 96 7.32 9.03 3.37
CA PRO A 96 7.27 9.69 4.67
C PRO A 96 6.80 8.72 5.77
N HIS A 97 7.16 9.01 7.01
CA HIS A 97 6.77 8.22 8.19
C HIS A 97 6.01 9.04 9.25
N ALA A 98 5.41 10.17 8.87
CA ALA A 98 4.52 10.93 9.75
C ALA A 98 3.21 10.16 9.98
N GLY A 99 2.36 10.64 10.91
CA GLY A 99 1.03 10.05 11.13
C GLY A 99 0.22 9.92 9.83
N LEU A 100 -0.63 8.89 9.77
CA LEU A 100 -1.33 8.48 8.54
C LEU A 100 -2.19 9.62 7.95
N SER A 101 -2.80 10.44 8.81
CA SER A 101 -3.59 11.60 8.40
C SER A 101 -2.78 12.70 7.69
N TYR A 102 -1.47 12.78 7.93
CA TYR A 102 -0.61 13.81 7.34
C TYR A 102 0.11 13.32 6.09
N SER A 103 0.54 12.06 6.09
CA SER A 103 1.47 11.56 5.07
C SER A 103 0.99 10.31 4.33
N GLY A 104 -0.17 9.77 4.72
CA GLY A 104 -0.72 8.54 4.18
C GLY A 104 -0.97 8.58 2.68
N GLY A 105 -1.43 9.71 2.13
CA GLY A 105 -1.67 9.84 0.69
C GLY A 105 -0.40 9.73 -0.15
N VAL A 106 0.69 10.35 0.31
CA VAL A 106 2.01 10.26 -0.35
C VAL A 106 2.55 8.83 -0.27
N ALA A 107 2.47 8.21 0.90
CA ALA A 107 2.89 6.81 1.06
C ALA A 107 2.04 5.86 0.20
N ALA A 108 0.72 6.06 0.13
CA ALA A 108 -0.19 5.25 -0.67
C ALA A 108 0.10 5.36 -2.17
N ALA A 109 0.38 6.56 -2.69
CA ALA A 109 0.77 6.75 -4.08
C ALA A 109 2.08 6.02 -4.45
N ALA A 110 3.01 5.90 -3.50
CA ALA A 110 4.23 5.13 -3.68
C ALA A 110 3.98 3.62 -3.61
N TYR A 111 3.23 3.15 -2.61
CA TYR A 111 2.94 1.73 -2.42
C TYR A 111 2.02 1.15 -3.49
N SER A 112 1.15 1.96 -4.12
CA SER A 112 0.27 1.50 -5.20
C SER A 112 1.04 0.98 -6.43
N ARG A 113 2.31 1.33 -6.57
CA ARG A 113 3.20 0.85 -7.64
C ARG A 113 3.89 -0.48 -7.32
N LEU A 114 3.79 -0.98 -6.09
CA LEU A 114 4.47 -2.20 -5.64
C LEU A 114 3.76 -3.45 -6.16
N ASP A 115 4.50 -4.30 -6.88
CA ASP A 115 3.98 -5.62 -7.30
C ASP A 115 4.10 -6.66 -6.18
N THR A 116 3.02 -6.82 -5.42
CA THR A 116 2.95 -7.78 -4.30
C THR A 116 2.99 -9.24 -4.73
N ARG A 117 2.86 -9.55 -6.03
CA ARG A 117 2.90 -10.93 -6.55
C ARG A 117 4.35 -11.44 -6.69
N THR A 118 5.29 -10.52 -6.90
CA THR A 118 6.70 -10.85 -7.16
C THR A 118 7.59 -10.54 -5.94
N VAL A 119 7.22 -9.56 -5.14
CA VAL A 119 7.95 -9.18 -3.93
C VAL A 119 7.70 -10.18 -2.81
N ARG A 120 8.77 -10.86 -2.37
CA ARG A 120 8.72 -11.84 -1.26
C ARG A 120 9.40 -11.38 0.02
N ARG A 121 10.28 -10.37 -0.06
CA ARG A 121 11.04 -9.83 1.07
C ARG A 121 11.10 -8.32 0.93
N ILE A 122 10.88 -7.63 2.05
CA ILE A 122 10.99 -6.18 2.15
C ILE A 122 12.08 -5.88 3.18
N VAL A 123 13.04 -5.06 2.79
CA VAL A 123 13.99 -4.44 3.72
C VAL A 123 13.47 -3.03 4.02
N MET A 124 13.18 -2.75 5.29
CA MET A 124 12.68 -1.45 5.74
C MET A 124 13.79 -0.71 6.48
N LEU A 125 14.18 0.45 5.95
CA LEU A 125 15.21 1.31 6.54
C LEU A 125 14.56 2.61 7.03
N GLY A 126 14.87 3.00 8.26
CA GLY A 126 14.35 4.22 8.85
C GLY A 126 15.39 4.89 9.75
N PRO A 127 15.38 6.23 9.85
CA PRO A 127 16.29 6.95 10.73
C PRO A 127 15.95 6.70 12.21
N SER A 128 16.96 6.75 13.07
CA SER A 128 16.75 6.82 14.52
C SER A 128 16.50 8.26 14.95
N HIS A 129 15.34 8.51 15.57
CA HIS A 129 14.97 9.84 16.09
C HIS A 129 15.24 10.01 17.59
N HIS A 130 15.63 8.94 18.27
CA HIS A 130 15.73 8.94 19.74
C HIS A 130 17.14 8.74 20.26
N ALA A 131 18.02 8.13 19.46
CA ALA A 131 19.38 7.82 19.88
C ALA A 131 20.34 7.90 18.69
N PRO A 132 21.58 8.37 18.90
CA PRO A 132 22.63 8.20 17.90
C PRO A 132 22.90 6.69 17.71
N VAL A 133 23.07 6.29 16.46
CA VAL A 133 23.42 4.92 16.09
C VAL A 133 24.68 5.01 15.23
N ASP A 134 25.73 4.31 15.65
CA ASP A 134 26.88 4.07 14.78
C ASP A 134 26.57 2.82 13.93
N GLY A 135 26.57 2.98 12.61
CA GLY A 135 26.11 1.95 11.67
C GLY A 135 24.58 1.80 11.60
N CYS A 136 24.09 0.55 11.58
CA CYS A 136 22.66 0.23 11.47
C CYS A 136 22.19 -0.63 12.65
N GLY A 137 21.09 -0.23 13.27
CA GLY A 137 20.40 -1.05 14.27
C GLY A 137 19.56 -2.14 13.59
N ILE A 138 19.75 -3.38 14.03
CA ILE A 138 18.87 -4.50 13.66
C ILE A 138 17.90 -4.82 14.80
N PRO A 139 16.78 -5.53 14.53
CA PRO A 139 15.91 -6.03 15.58
C PRO A 139 16.70 -6.84 16.63
N GLY A 140 16.34 -6.69 17.90
CA GLY A 140 17.02 -7.41 18.99
C GLY A 140 16.88 -8.94 18.85
N PRO A 141 17.81 -9.73 19.44
CA PRO A 141 17.96 -11.17 19.17
C PRO A 141 16.75 -12.04 19.57
N ARG A 142 15.81 -11.49 20.35
CA ARG A 142 14.58 -12.17 20.78
C ARG A 142 13.35 -11.76 19.97
N VAL A 143 13.48 -10.84 19.02
CA VAL A 143 12.37 -10.37 18.21
C VAL A 143 12.25 -11.25 16.97
N ALA A 144 11.10 -11.90 16.80
CA ALA A 144 10.79 -12.76 15.66
C ALA A 144 9.73 -12.16 14.73
N ALA A 145 8.97 -11.16 15.20
CA ALA A 145 7.94 -10.50 14.40
C ALA A 145 7.66 -9.07 14.89
N TYR A 146 7.11 -8.26 14.00
CA TYR A 146 6.58 -6.93 14.30
C TYR A 146 5.06 -6.98 14.29
N GLN A 147 4.45 -6.62 15.41
CA GLN A 147 2.99 -6.58 15.51
C GLN A 147 2.43 -5.42 14.68
N THR A 148 1.29 -5.64 14.03
CA THR A 148 0.46 -4.59 13.42
C THR A 148 -1.01 -4.84 13.73
N PRO A 149 -1.89 -3.82 13.65
CA PRO A 149 -3.34 -4.04 13.76
C PRO A 149 -3.94 -4.96 12.68
N LEU A 150 -3.23 -5.21 11.58
CA LEU A 150 -3.67 -6.09 10.48
C LEU A 150 -3.13 -7.52 10.60
N GLY A 151 -2.29 -7.80 11.59
CA GLY A 151 -1.57 -9.07 11.74
C GLY A 151 -0.08 -8.85 12.03
N ASP A 152 0.61 -9.89 12.49
CA ASP A 152 2.04 -9.81 12.75
C ASP A 152 2.82 -10.00 11.44
N LEU A 153 3.89 -9.23 11.30
CA LEU A 153 4.84 -9.34 10.19
C LEU A 153 6.06 -10.12 10.67
N PRO A 154 6.26 -11.36 10.21
CA PRO A 154 7.43 -12.15 10.61
C PRO A 154 8.71 -11.53 10.06
N LEU A 155 9.77 -11.60 10.85
CA LEU A 155 11.11 -11.22 10.41
C LEU A 155 11.77 -12.38 9.66
N ASP A 156 12.57 -12.05 8.64
CA ASP A 156 13.42 -13.04 7.98
C ASP A 156 14.68 -13.29 8.82
N LEU A 157 14.59 -14.22 9.76
CA LEU A 157 15.66 -14.52 10.71
C LEU A 157 16.92 -15.11 10.06
N GLY A 158 16.82 -15.67 8.86
CA GLY A 158 17.98 -16.18 8.12
C GLY A 158 18.77 -15.08 7.40
N ALA A 159 18.22 -13.86 7.33
CA ALA A 159 18.82 -12.69 6.70
C ALA A 159 19.29 -11.63 7.72
N LEU A 160 19.08 -11.87 9.02
CA LEU A 160 19.56 -11.05 10.14
C LEU A 160 20.85 -11.64 10.72
#